data_AF-A0AAW1U657-F1
#
_entry.id   AF-A0AAW1U657-F1
#
_cell.length_a   1.000
_cell.length_b   1.000
_cell.length_c   1.000
_cell.angle_alpha   90.00
_cell.angle_beta   90.00
_cell.angle_gamma   90.00
#
_symmetry.space_group_name_H-M   'P 1'
#
loop_
_entity.id
_entity.type
_entity.pdbx_description
1 polymer ?
#
loop_
_entity_poly.entity_id
_entity_poly.type
_entity_poly.pdbx_seq_one_letter_code
_entity_poly.pdbx_strand_id
1 'polypeptide(L)'
;MQNVSHLRNVVFKLQQLHQGIFDEIMIAKMLYTLPEHFHYFTSAWESTPTSEKTIENLVARLCGEEDYKNKPQNKEEDENVALFIN
;
A
#
# COMPACT_ATOMS: atom_id res chain seq x y z
N MET A 1 8.56 8.55 45.96
CA MET A 1 8.59 7.67 44.77
C MET A 1 7.86 8.31 43.57
N GLN A 2 8.16 9.56 43.21
CA GLN A 2 7.44 10.28 42.14
C GLN A 2 7.92 9.94 40.71
N ASN A 3 9.06 9.26 40.57
CA ASN A 3 9.67 9.02 39.25
C ASN A 3 8.97 7.92 38.45
N VAL A 4 8.52 6.84 39.12
CA VAL A 4 7.91 5.69 38.43
C VAL A 4 6.53 6.01 37.87
N SER A 5 5.72 6.77 38.61
CA SER A 5 4.38 7.18 38.16
C SER A 5 4.46 8.13 36.96
N HIS A 6 5.48 9.01 36.93
CA HIS A 6 5.71 9.91 35.80
C HIS A 6 6.17 9.12 34.56
N LEU A 7 7.11 8.19 34.74
CA LEU A 7 7.58 7.31 33.67
C LEU A 7 6.43 6.48 33.06
N ARG A 8 5.56 5.90 33.90
CA ARG A 8 4.36 5.19 33.43
C ARG A 8 3.41 6.07 32.63
N ASN A 9 3.23 7.31 33.05
CA ASN A 9 2.34 8.25 32.36
C ASN A 9 2.90 8.64 30.98
N VAL A 10 4.22 8.79 30.87
CA VAL A 10 4.90 9.01 29.59
C VAL A 10 4.75 7.80 28.67
N VAL A 11 5.00 6.58 29.18
CA VAL A 11 4.83 5.34 28.41
C VAL A 11 3.38 5.16 27.94
N PHE A 12 2.41 5.43 28.81
CA PHE A 12 0.98 5.36 28.46
C PHE A 12 0.63 6.36 27.35
N LYS A 13 1.08 7.61 27.45
CA LYS A 13 0.87 8.61 26.40
C LYS A 13 1.54 8.23 25.08
N LEU A 14 2.73 7.65 25.12
CA LEU A 14 3.41 7.13 23.93
C LEU A 14 2.63 5.98 23.29
N GLN A 15 2.07 5.07 24.09
CA GLN A 15 1.19 4.00 23.60
C GLN A 15 -0.11 4.55 23.00
N GLN A 16 -0.72 5.56 23.64
CA GLN A 16 -1.91 6.25 23.13
C GLN A 16 -1.63 7.02 21.82
N LEU A 17 -0.43 7.59 21.66
CA LEU A 17 0.01 8.23 20.42
C LEU A 17 0.32 7.20 19.33
N HIS A 18 0.86 6.04 19.69
CA HIS A 18 1.03 4.91 18.77
C HIS A 18 -0.33 4.32 18.35
N GLN A 19 -1.34 4.37 19.22
CA GLN A 19 -2.75 4.12 18.88
C GLN A 19 -3.41 5.29 18.11
N GLY A 20 -2.73 6.43 17.99
CA GLY A 20 -3.27 7.68 17.44
C GLY A 20 -2.95 7.92 15.97
N ILE A 21 -2.12 7.07 15.34
CA ILE A 21 -2.12 6.95 13.89
C ILE A 21 -3.08 5.81 13.59
N PHE A 22 -4.34 6.16 13.35
CA PHE A 22 -5.32 5.20 12.85
C PHE A 22 -4.73 4.51 11.61
N ASP A 23 -4.85 3.18 11.53
CA ASP A 23 -4.35 2.41 10.38
C ASP A 23 -4.83 3.01 9.06
N GLU A 24 -6.03 3.59 9.06
CA GLU A 24 -6.62 4.36 7.96
C GLU A 24 -5.77 5.56 7.52
N ILE A 25 -5.24 6.35 8.46
CA ILE A 25 -4.35 7.48 8.19
C ILE A 25 -3.03 6.97 7.63
N MET A 26 -2.51 5.87 8.17
CA MET A 26 -1.25 5.29 7.72
C MET A 26 -1.38 4.72 6.30
N ILE A 27 -2.46 3.97 6.03
CA ILE A 27 -2.83 3.47 4.70
C ILE A 27 -2.97 4.64 3.73
N ALA A 28 -3.70 5.70 4.09
CA ALA A 28 -3.86 6.87 3.24
C ALA A 28 -2.51 7.56 2.93
N LYS A 29 -1.61 7.68 3.93
CA LYS A 29 -0.27 8.22 3.72
C LYS A 29 0.58 7.34 2.81
N MET A 30 0.53 6.02 3.00
CA MET A 30 1.25 5.06 2.16
C MET A 30 0.81 5.19 0.69
N LEU A 31 -0.50 5.17 0.42
CA LEU A 31 -1.05 5.31 -0.92
C LEU A 31 -0.65 6.64 -1.57
N TYR A 32 -0.69 7.74 -0.81
CA TYR A 32 -0.30 9.07 -1.29
C TYR A 32 1.18 9.16 -1.68
N THR A 33 2.04 8.37 -1.03
CA THR A 33 3.49 8.35 -1.33
C THR A 33 3.87 7.41 -2.48
N LEU A 34 2.94 6.62 -3.00
CA LEU A 34 3.23 5.71 -4.10
C LEU A 34 3.52 6.48 -5.40
N PRO A 35 4.49 6.04 -6.22
CA PRO A 35 4.72 6.62 -7.55
C PRO A 35 3.48 6.51 -8.47
N GLU A 36 3.36 7.40 -9.46
CA GLU A 36 2.19 7.43 -10.37
C GLU A 36 1.92 6.10 -11.10
N HIS A 37 2.96 5.31 -11.38
CA HIS A 37 2.82 4.00 -12.03
C HIS A 37 2.16 2.93 -11.14
N PHE A 38 1.80 3.25 -9.89
CA PHE A 38 0.93 2.47 -9.01
C PHE A 38 -0.53 2.95 -9.01
N HIS A 39 -0.94 3.76 -9.99
CA HIS A 39 -2.33 4.23 -10.09
C HIS A 39 -3.34 3.07 -10.15
N TYR A 40 -3.08 2.02 -10.93
CA TYR A 40 -3.96 0.84 -10.99
C TYR A 40 -4.04 0.10 -9.65
N PHE A 41 -2.91 -0.02 -8.95
CA PHE A 41 -2.87 -0.59 -7.60
C PHE A 41 -3.74 0.21 -6.63
N THR A 42 -3.61 1.53 -6.64
CA THR A 42 -4.39 2.44 -5.76
C THR A 42 -5.88 2.30 -6.03
N SER A 43 -6.30 2.28 -7.29
CA SER A 43 -7.71 2.06 -7.69
C SER A 43 -8.25 0.70 -7.25
N ALA A 44 -7.44 -0.37 -7.37
CA ALA A 44 -7.80 -1.70 -6.91
C ALA A 44 -7.84 -1.80 -5.38
N TRP A 45 -6.97 -1.07 -4.68
CA TRP A 45 -6.99 -0.98 -3.22
C TRP A 45 -8.25 -0.28 -2.71
N GLU A 46 -8.68 0.81 -3.36
CA GLU A 46 -9.90 1.52 -2.96
C GLU A 46 -11.16 0.65 -3.06
N SER A 47 -11.19 -0.28 -4.02
CA SER A 47 -12.27 -1.25 -4.21
C SER A 47 -12.23 -2.44 -3.24
N THR A 48 -11.23 -2.52 -2.36
CA THR A 48 -11.07 -3.64 -1.41
C THR A 48 -12.09 -3.53 -0.28
N PRO A 49 -12.70 -4.65 0.18
CA PRO A 49 -13.62 -4.62 1.32
C PRO A 49 -12.99 -3.99 2.56
N THR A 50 -13.73 -3.19 3.32
CA THR A 50 -13.21 -2.48 4.51
C THR A 50 -12.56 -3.43 5.53
N SER A 51 -13.10 -4.64 5.71
CA SER A 51 -12.54 -5.66 6.59
C SER A 51 -11.16 -6.15 6.16
N GLU A 52 -10.80 -5.96 4.89
CA GLU A 52 -9.52 -6.36 4.31
C GLU A 52 -8.56 -5.16 4.11
N LYS A 53 -9.02 -3.92 4.33
CA LYS A 53 -8.20 -2.71 4.29
C LYS A 53 -7.33 -2.57 5.54
N THR A 54 -6.44 -3.53 5.76
CA THR A 54 -5.44 -3.52 6.83
C THR A 54 -4.05 -3.18 6.29
N ILE A 55 -3.16 -2.67 7.15
CA ILE A 55 -1.76 -2.38 6.78
C ILE A 55 -1.06 -3.66 6.27
N GLU A 56 -1.29 -4.80 6.94
CA GLU A 56 -0.68 -6.07 6.57
C GLU A 56 -1.06 -6.50 5.15
N ASN A 57 -2.34 -6.39 4.79
CA ASN A 57 -2.81 -6.70 3.44
C ASN A 57 -2.30 -5.71 2.40
N LEU A 58 -2.19 -4.42 2.75
CA LEU A 58 -1.63 -3.40 1.87
C LEU A 58 -0.17 -3.73 1.51
N VAL A 59 0.65 -4.02 2.53
CA VAL A 59 2.06 -4.37 2.35
C VAL A 59 2.22 -5.64 1.53
N ALA A 60 1.47 -6.70 1.86
CA ALA A 60 1.54 -7.97 1.13
C ALA A 60 1.21 -7.81 -0.36
N ARG A 61 0.18 -7.02 -0.69
CA ARG A 61 -0.20 -6.75 -2.08
C ARG A 61 0.80 -5.86 -2.81
N LEU A 62 1.37 -4.85 -2.14
CA LEU A 62 2.42 -4.00 -2.72
C LEU A 62 3.65 -4.80 -3.13
N CYS A 63 4.12 -5.70 -2.26
CA CYS A 63 5.24 -6.58 -2.60
C CYS A 63 4.93 -7.48 -3.82
N GLY A 64 3.72 -8.03 -3.89
CA GLY A 64 3.30 -8.82 -5.06
C GLY A 64 3.22 -8.03 -6.37
N GLU A 65 2.77 -6.77 -6.29
CA GLU A 65 2.72 -5.85 -7.44
C GLU A 65 4.12 -5.49 -7.95
N GLU A 66 5.08 -5.26 -7.03
CA GLU A 66 6.49 -5.04 -7.36
C GLU A 66 7.11 -6.27 -8.02
N ASP A 67 6.88 -7.47 -7.48
CA ASP A 67 7.34 -8.72 -8.07
C ASP A 67 6.76 -8.96 -9.47
N TYR A 68 5.50 -8.59 -9.70
CA TYR A 68 4.87 -8.65 -11.01
C TYR A 68 5.53 -7.68 -12.01
N LYS A 69 5.80 -6.43 -11.59
CA LYS A 69 6.42 -5.41 -12.43
C LYS A 69 7.90 -5.68 -12.73
N ASN A 70 8.60 -6.35 -11.81
CA ASN A 70 10.01 -6.72 -11.98
C ASN A 70 10.23 -7.97 -12.83
N LYS A 71 9.16 -8.69 -13.21
CA LYS A 71 9.29 -9.74 -14.21
C LYS A 71 9.60 -9.12 -15.58
N PRO A 72 10.55 -9.67 -16.34
CA PRO A 72 10.81 -9.21 -17.69
C PRO A 72 9.52 -9.36 -18.51
N GLN A 73 8.89 -8.24 -18.84
CA GLN A 73 7.86 -8.19 -19.86
C GLN A 73 8.53 -8.56 -21.19
N ASN A 74 8.38 -9.82 -21.61
CA ASN A 74 8.49 -10.17 -23.03
C ASN A 74 7.37 -9.39 -23.74
N LYS A 75 7.68 -8.18 -24.19
CA LYS A 75 6.88 -7.46 -25.17
C LYS A 75 7.05 -8.21 -26.48
N GLU A 76 6.21 -9.22 -26.71
CA GLU A 76 5.89 -9.62 -28.08
C GLU A 76 5.03 -8.49 -28.65
N GLU A 77 5.72 -7.62 -29.39
CA GLU A 77 5.13 -6.53 -30.14
C GLU A 77 4.23 -7.08 -31.24
N ASP A 78 3.09 -6.41 -31.41
CA ASP A 78 2.12 -6.63 -32.48
C ASP A 78 2.78 -6.58 -33.87
N GLU A 79 3.00 -7.74 -34.50
CA GLU A 79 3.13 -7.80 -35.95
C GLU A 79 1.75 -7.75 -36.60
N ASN A 80 1.32 -6.52 -36.84
CA ASN A 80 0.52 -6.06 -37.98
C ASN A 80 0.24 -7.12 -39.06
N VAL A 81 -1.00 -7.62 -39.12
CA VAL A 81 -1.62 -7.96 -40.43
C VAL A 81 -3.09 -7.53 -40.42
N ALA A 82 -3.32 -6.22 -40.38
CA ALA A 82 -4.46 -5.67 -41.11
C ALA A 82 -3.93 -5.17 -42.46
N LEU A 83 -4.64 -5.55 -43.54
CA LEU A 83 -4.55 -5.05 -44.92
C LEU A 83 -3.56 -5.76 -45.87
N PHE A 84 -4.06 -6.69 -46.70
CA PHE A 84 -4.43 -6.45 -48.11
C PHE A 84 -4.30 -7.68 -49.03
N ILE A 85 -5.35 -7.93 -49.83
CA ILE A 85 -5.37 -8.43 -51.24
C ILE A 85 -5.13 -9.95 -51.38
N ASN A 86 -5.93 -10.76 -52.10
CA ASN A 86 -6.84 -10.59 -53.23
C ASN A 86 -7.95 -11.66 -53.18
#